data_AF-A0A7X6TD43-F1
#
_entry.id   AF-A0A7X6TD43-F1
#
_cell.length_a   1.000
_cell.length_b   1.000
_cell.length_c   1.000
_cell.angle_alpha   90.00
_cell.angle_beta   90.00
_cell.angle_gamma   90.00
#
_symmetry.space_group_name_H-M   'P 1'
#
loop_
_entity.id
_entity.type
_entity.pdbx_description
1 polymer ?
#
loop_
_entity_poly.entity_id
_entity_poly.type
_entity_poly.pdbx_seq_one_letter_code
_entity_poly.pdbx_strand_id
1 'polypeptide(L)'
;MKLLVVLTGPTGVGKTRLSLKLAHTLDSPVISCDSRQMYREMRIGTAAPDPKDLEAVEHFFIGNLSIHDYYNAARFETEALALLDKLFETR
;
A
#
# COMPACT_ATOMS: atom_id res chain seq x y z
N MET A 1 -0.89 -19.02 -12.52
CA MET A 1 -1.37 -19.03 -11.11
C MET A 1 -1.02 -17.67 -10.52
N LYS A 2 -2.00 -16.94 -9.96
CA LYS A 2 -1.78 -15.60 -9.37
C LYS A 2 -1.34 -15.77 -7.91
N LEU A 3 -0.28 -15.07 -7.48
CA LEU A 3 0.21 -15.09 -6.10
C LEU A 3 0.04 -13.70 -5.46
N LEU A 4 -0.63 -13.65 -4.31
CA LEU A 4 -0.76 -12.45 -3.49
C LEU A 4 -0.15 -12.71 -2.11
N VAL A 5 0.86 -11.93 -1.74
CA VAL A 5 1.49 -12.02 -0.41
C VAL A 5 0.85 -10.98 0.50
N VAL A 6 0.25 -11.43 1.61
CA VAL A 6 -0.41 -10.56 2.58
C VAL A 6 0.42 -10.48 3.86
N LEU A 7 0.88 -9.26 4.20
CA LEU A 7 1.67 -9.00 5.40
C LEU A 7 0.80 -8.36 6.47
N THR A 8 0.46 -9.13 7.51
CA THR A 8 -0.36 -8.67 8.64
C THR A 8 0.46 -8.59 9.92
N GLY A 9 -0.03 -7.82 10.90
CA GLY A 9 0.60 -7.67 12.21
C GLY A 9 0.36 -6.30 12.85
N PRO A 10 0.64 -6.13 14.15
CA PRO A 10 0.37 -4.87 14.86
C PRO A 10 1.26 -3.71 14.37
N THR A 11 0.90 -2.48 14.71
CA THR A 11 1.70 -1.29 14.37
C THR A 11 3.07 -1.36 15.06
N GLY A 12 4.13 -0.91 14.38
CA GLY A 12 5.48 -0.86 14.95
C GLY A 12 6.31 -2.14 14.83
N VAL A 13 5.76 -3.27 14.36
CA VAL A 13 6.53 -4.53 14.22
C VAL A 13 7.47 -4.58 13.00
N GLY A 14 7.61 -3.48 12.25
CA GLY A 14 8.51 -3.40 11.10
C GLY A 14 7.95 -3.91 9.77
N LYS A 15 6.62 -3.95 9.59
CA LYS A 15 5.96 -4.40 8.35
C LYS A 15 6.45 -3.66 7.11
N THR A 16 6.58 -2.34 7.16
CA THR A 16 7.06 -1.52 6.03
C THR A 16 8.44 -1.95 5.56
N ARG A 17 9.39 -2.13 6.48
CA ARG A 17 10.74 -2.60 6.12
C ARG A 17 10.72 -3.99 5.49
N LEU A 18 9.86 -4.89 5.98
CA LEU A 18 9.71 -6.23 5.42
C LEU A 18 9.05 -6.20 4.04
N SER A 19 8.03 -5.35 3.84
CA SER A 19 7.33 -5.23 2.55
C SER A 19 8.27 -4.72 1.47
N LEU A 20 9.12 -3.73 1.75
CA LEU A 20 10.13 -3.24 0.81
C LEU A 20 11.13 -4.33 0.40
N LYS A 21 11.65 -5.10 1.37
CA LYS A 21 12.57 -6.20 1.08
C LYS A 21 11.94 -7.28 0.20
N LEU A 22 10.69 -7.64 0.49
CA LEU A 22 9.93 -8.61 -0.29
C LEU A 22 9.61 -8.09 -1.70
N ALA A 23 9.15 -6.84 -1.80
CA ALA A 23 8.85 -6.16 -3.04
C ALA A 23 10.07 -6.14 -3.99
N HIS A 24 11.26 -5.79 -3.48
CA HIS A 24 12.49 -5.87 -4.26
C HIS A 24 12.86 -7.30 -4.68
N THR A 25 12.70 -8.28 -3.78
CA THR A 25 13.09 -9.67 -4.07
C THR A 25 12.16 -10.32 -5.10
N LEU A 26 10.88 -9.93 -5.09
CA LEU A 26 9.85 -10.48 -5.94
C LEU A 26 9.59 -9.65 -7.19
N ASP A 27 10.30 -8.52 -7.37
CA ASP A 27 9.98 -7.45 -8.33
C ASP A 27 8.45 -7.21 -8.34
N SER A 28 7.91 -6.74 -7.23
CA SER A 28 6.46 -6.63 -7.04
C SER A 28 6.10 -5.32 -6.34
N PRO A 29 5.03 -4.63 -6.75
CA PRO A 29 4.59 -3.42 -6.06
C PRO A 29 3.99 -3.73 -4.69
N VAL A 30 3.87 -2.69 -3.86
CA VAL A 30 3.22 -2.76 -2.55
C VAL A 30 1.83 -2.13 -2.61
N ILE A 31 0.82 -2.83 -2.11
CA ILE A 31 -0.52 -2.28 -1.91
C ILE A 31 -0.70 -2.02 -0.41
N SER A 32 -0.89 -0.76 -0.01
CA SER A 32 -1.16 -0.43 1.38
C SER A 32 -2.62 -0.74 1.75
N CYS A 33 -2.81 -1.43 2.87
CA CYS A 33 -4.12 -1.68 3.48
C CYS A 33 -4.31 -0.87 4.78
N ASP A 34 -3.46 0.14 5.04
CA ASP A 34 -3.64 1.05 6.19
C ASP A 34 -4.53 2.23 5.79
N SER A 35 -5.75 2.25 6.33
CA SER A 35 -6.77 3.26 5.99
C SER A 35 -6.35 4.69 6.32
N ARG A 36 -5.39 4.89 7.23
CA ARG A 36 -4.93 6.24 7.61
C ARG A 36 -3.79 6.70 6.69
N GLN A 37 -2.96 5.79 6.19
CA GLN A 37 -1.85 6.15 5.30
C GLN A 37 -2.29 6.60 3.90
N MET A 38 -3.55 6.32 3.52
CA MET A 38 -4.16 6.81 2.28
C MET A 38 -4.25 8.36 2.22
N TYR A 39 -4.27 9.04 3.37
CA TYR A 39 -4.45 10.50 3.44
C TYR A 39 -3.11 11.25 3.45
N ARG A 40 -2.88 12.10 2.43
CA ARG A 40 -1.61 12.81 2.23
C ARG A 40 -1.30 13.87 3.28
N GLU A 41 -2.32 14.48 3.89
CA GLU A 41 -2.13 15.50 4.92
C GLU A 41 -1.76 14.90 6.30
N MET A 42 -1.83 13.57 6.46
CA MET A 42 -1.66 12.89 7.76
C MET A 42 -0.33 12.14 7.93
N ARG A 43 0.66 12.30 7.04
CA ARG A 43 1.86 11.42 6.97
C ARG A 43 2.59 11.18 8.30
N ILE A 44 2.80 12.22 9.10
CA ILE A 44 3.55 12.12 10.36
C ILE A 44 2.79 11.25 11.38
N GLY A 45 1.50 11.50 11.58
CA GLY A 45 0.69 10.80 12.57
C GLY A 45 0.32 9.37 12.20
N THR A 46 0.55 8.97 10.95
CA THR A 46 0.22 7.62 10.42
C THR A 46 1.45 6.75 10.21
N ALA A 47 2.64 7.26 10.58
CA ALA A 47 3.91 6.60 10.31
C ALA A 47 4.01 6.11 8.86
N ALA A 48 3.54 6.94 7.92
CA ALA A 48 3.59 6.63 6.49
C ALA A 48 5.06 6.42 6.05
N PRO A 49 5.34 5.56 5.07
CA PRO A 49 6.68 5.38 4.54
C PRO A 49 7.30 6.72 4.13
N ASP A 50 8.60 6.84 4.34
CA ASP A 50 9.33 8.04 3.97
C ASP A 50 9.49 8.14 2.45
N PRO A 51 9.84 9.31 1.89
CA PRO A 51 9.98 9.46 0.44
C PRO A 51 10.97 8.48 -0.20
N LYS A 52 12.04 8.09 0.49
CA LYS A 52 13.04 7.16 -0.05
C LYS A 52 12.46 5.75 -0.16
N ASP A 53 11.67 5.33 0.82
CA ASP A 53 10.93 4.06 0.78
C ASP A 53 9.93 4.04 -0.38
N LEU A 54 9.22 5.16 -0.61
CA LEU A 54 8.25 5.29 -1.70
C LEU A 54 8.90 5.33 -3.09
N GLU A 55 10.13 5.85 -3.20
CA GLU A 55 10.92 5.84 -4.43
C GLU A 55 11.55 4.47 -4.72
N ALA A 56 11.77 3.64 -3.69
CA ALA A 56 12.45 2.36 -3.83
C ALA A 56 11.59 1.30 -4.55
N VAL A 57 10.28 1.29 -4.31
CA VAL A 57 9.31 0.41 -4.98
C VAL A 57 7.99 1.13 -5.19
N GLU A 58 7.24 0.74 -6.23
CA GLU A 58 5.92 1.31 -6.47
C GLU A 58 4.95 0.96 -5.32
N HIS A 59 4.27 2.00 -4.82
CA HIS A 59 3.28 1.87 -3.75
C HIS A 59 1.91 2.37 -4.22
N PHE A 60 0.88 1.58 -3.94
CA PHE A 60 -0.52 1.96 -4.11
C PHE A 60 -1.19 2.27 -2.77
N PHE A 61 -2.17 3.16 -2.80
CA PHE A 61 -2.99 3.56 -1.65
C PHE A 61 -2.22 4.23 -0.49
N ILE A 62 -1.20 5.02 -0.81
CA ILE A 62 -0.49 5.87 0.16
C ILE A 62 -0.57 7.31 -0.33
N GLY A 63 -1.12 8.20 0.50
CA GLY A 63 -1.27 9.62 0.17
C GLY A 63 -2.11 9.90 -1.09
N ASN A 64 -2.94 8.96 -1.53
CA ASN A 64 -3.78 9.09 -2.71
C ASN A 64 -5.07 9.90 -2.46
N LEU A 65 -5.39 10.21 -1.19
CA LEU A 65 -6.59 10.94 -0.79
C LEU A 65 -6.24 12.23 -0.03
N SER A 66 -7.16 13.20 -0.12
CA SER A 66 -7.29 14.34 0.79
C SER A 66 -7.99 13.93 2.07
N ILE A 67 -7.65 14.53 3.21
CA ILE A 67 -8.48 14.42 4.43
C ILE A 67 -9.93 14.90 4.25
N HIS A 68 -10.22 15.64 3.18
CA HIS A 68 -11.57 16.05 2.81
C HIS A 68 -12.32 15.02 1.95
N ASP A 69 -11.63 13.99 1.46
CA ASP A 69 -12.22 12.95 0.63
C ASP A 69 -12.84 11.87 1.51
N TYR A 70 -14.06 11.46 1.19
CA TYR A 70 -14.70 10.33 1.86
C TYR A 70 -14.14 9.00 1.33
N TYR A 71 -13.79 8.09 2.23
CA TYR A 71 -13.32 6.76 1.87
C TYR A 71 -13.79 5.70 2.87
N ASN A 72 -13.99 4.47 2.41
CA ASN A 72 -14.45 3.35 3.23
C ASN A 72 -13.96 2.01 2.67
N ALA A 73 -14.25 0.92 3.40
CA ALA A 73 -13.82 -0.42 3.03
C ALA A 73 -14.40 -0.90 1.69
N ALA A 74 -15.64 -0.55 1.35
CA ALA A 74 -16.27 -0.97 0.10
C ALA A 74 -15.62 -0.29 -1.13
N ARG A 75 -15.22 0.97 -0.99
CA ARG A 75 -14.42 1.68 -2.01
C ARG A 75 -13.06 1.03 -2.18
N PHE A 76 -12.38 0.75 -1.07
CA PHE A 76 -11.09 0.06 -1.09
C PHE A 76 -11.17 -1.30 -1.78
N GLU A 77 -12.15 -2.13 -1.43
CA GLU A 77 -12.37 -3.44 -2.06
C GLU A 77 -12.51 -3.30 -3.57
N THR A 78 -13.40 -2.42 -4.02
CA THR A 78 -13.66 -2.20 -5.45
C THR A 78 -12.39 -1.76 -6.19
N GLU A 79 -11.68 -0.78 -5.65
CA GLU A 79 -10.48 -0.21 -6.28
C GLU A 79 -9.29 -1.17 -6.23
N ALA A 80 -9.08 -1.88 -5.11
CA ALA A 80 -7.99 -2.83 -4.94
C ALA A 80 -8.18 -4.06 -5.83
N LEU A 81 -9.39 -4.60 -5.96
CA LEU A 81 -9.66 -5.71 -6.86
C LEU A 81 -9.42 -5.32 -8.33
N ALA A 82 -9.93 -4.16 -8.76
CA ALA A 82 -9.69 -3.66 -10.11
C ALA A 82 -8.20 -3.38 -10.39
N LEU A 83 -7.44 -2.94 -9.39
CA LEU A 83 -5.99 -2.81 -9.48
C LEU A 83 -5.31 -4.18 -9.62
N LEU A 84 -5.69 -5.16 -8.79
CA LEU A 84 -5.12 -6.51 -8.83
C LEU A 84 -5.32 -7.17 -10.19
N ASP A 85 -6.50 -7.00 -10.82
CA ASP A 85 -6.75 -7.53 -12.16
C ASP A 85 -5.73 -7.00 -13.17
N LYS A 86 -5.44 -5.69 -13.15
CA LYS A 86 -4.41 -5.08 -14.01
C LYS A 86 -2.99 -5.57 -13.69
N LEU A 87 -2.64 -5.61 -12.40
CA LEU A 87 -1.28 -6.00 -11.98
C LEU A 87 -0.96 -7.44 -12.35
N PHE A 88 -1.95 -8.34 -12.30
CA PHE A 88 -1.79 -9.74 -12.71
C PHE A 88 -1.90 -9.97 -14.22
N GLU A 89 -2.34 -8.99 -15.02
CA GLU A 89 -2.32 -9.06 -16.49
C GLU A 89 -0.99 -8.55 -17.06
N THR A 90 -0.38 -7.57 -16.39
CA THR A 90 0.82 -6.89 -16.89
C THR A 90 2.11 -7.67 -16.60
N ARG A 91 2.02 -8.79 -15.84
CA ARG A 91 3.17 -9.61 -15.41
C ARG A 91 2.83 -11.10 -15.35
#